data_AF-A0A9D1VWU4-F1
#
_entry.id   AF-A0A9D1VWU4-F1
#
_cell.length_a   1.000
_cell.length_b   1.000
_cell.length_c   1.000
_cell.angle_alpha   90.00
_cell.angle_beta   90.00
_cell.angle_gamma   90.00
#
_symmetry.space_group_name_H-M   'P 1'
#
loop_
_entity.id
_entity.type
_entity.pdbx_description
1 polymer ?
#
loop_
_entity_poly.entity_id
_entity_poly.type
_entity_poly.pdbx_seq_one_letter_code
_entity_poly.pdbx_strand_id
1 'polypeptide(L)'
;MRFNWTDNVVMRAIGKIGDLICLNVLWLICCIPVITIGASTTALYTVMLRLVRNEEGYIFRGFFKAFKLNFKQSTIIWIILLLLGIVWTVDFRVAGMIPGTAGIVLSAIFMALGFMLLAVTVYIFPLTARYENGIKDTFKNALILAVAKLPYTFVMAAVIVVAVIASLWSTVTLMFALPLWLLIGGALIAWIHSYLLRRVFVIFEGSESAAEEENKG
;
A
#
# COMPACT_ATOMS: atom_id res chain seq x y z
N MET A 1 11.85 -10.78 -43.86
CA MET A 1 12.27 -10.85 -42.45
C MET A 1 11.39 -9.92 -41.63
N ARG A 2 10.34 -10.42 -40.97
CA ARG A 2 9.45 -9.60 -40.11
C ARG A 2 9.92 -9.74 -38.67
N PHE A 3 10.37 -8.60 -38.16
CA PHE A 3 10.80 -8.25 -36.82
C PHE A 3 10.12 -9.04 -35.68
N ASN A 4 10.88 -9.95 -35.05
CA ASN A 4 10.52 -10.82 -33.91
C ASN A 4 10.59 -10.09 -32.55
N TRP A 5 10.58 -8.76 -32.54
CA TRP A 5 10.71 -7.94 -31.33
C TRP A 5 9.38 -7.72 -30.61
N THR A 6 8.28 -7.63 -31.37
CA THR A 6 6.95 -7.40 -30.83
C THR A 6 6.47 -8.61 -30.02
N ASP A 7 6.77 -9.82 -30.47
CA ASP A 7 6.38 -11.06 -29.78
C ASP A 7 7.05 -11.14 -28.39
N ASN A 8 8.30 -10.73 -28.26
CA ASN A 8 9.00 -10.74 -26.98
C ASN A 8 8.51 -9.63 -26.02
N VAL A 9 8.06 -8.48 -26.54
CA VAL A 9 7.49 -7.40 -25.70
C VAL A 9 6.06 -7.73 -25.27
N VAL A 10 5.24 -8.21 -26.20
CA VAL A 10 3.85 -8.62 -25.95
C VAL A 10 3.82 -9.83 -25.02
N MET A 11 4.66 -10.85 -25.24
CA MET A 11 4.72 -12.02 -24.37
C MET A 11 5.16 -11.64 -22.94
N ARG A 12 6.12 -10.72 -22.79
CA ARG A 12 6.51 -10.20 -21.47
C ARG A 12 5.40 -9.39 -20.80
N ALA A 13 4.64 -8.60 -21.56
CA ALA A 13 3.50 -7.86 -21.04
C ALA A 13 2.38 -8.81 -20.57
N ILE A 14 2.07 -9.83 -21.36
CA ILE A 14 1.08 -10.87 -21.00
C ILE A 14 1.53 -11.63 -19.75
N GLY A 15 2.82 -11.99 -19.66
CA GLY A 15 3.40 -12.61 -18.46
C GLY A 15 3.21 -11.75 -17.21
N LYS A 16 3.55 -10.46 -17.29
CA LYS A 16 3.35 -9.51 -16.17
C LYS A 16 1.88 -9.35 -15.78
N ILE A 17 0.96 -9.34 -16.75
CA ILE A 17 -0.48 -9.27 -16.46
C ILE A 17 -0.93 -10.55 -15.75
N GLY A 18 -0.49 -11.73 -16.22
CA GLY A 18 -0.78 -13.00 -15.54
C GLY A 18 -0.25 -13.03 -14.11
N ASP A 19 0.97 -12.54 -13.91
CA ASP A 19 1.59 -12.39 -12.61
C ASP A 19 0.79 -11.49 -11.66
N LEU A 20 0.31 -10.35 -12.16
CA LEU A 20 -0.56 -9.43 -11.41
C LEU A 20 -1.89 -10.09 -11.03
N ILE A 21 -2.52 -10.82 -11.96
CA ILE A 21 -3.78 -11.54 -11.71
C ILE A 21 -3.58 -12.60 -10.63
N CYS A 22 -2.55 -13.45 -10.76
CA CYS A 22 -2.25 -14.49 -9.77
C CYS A 22 -2.00 -13.88 -8.39
N LEU A 23 -1.26 -12.78 -8.33
CA LEU A 23 -0.96 -12.10 -7.07
C LEU A 23 -2.21 -11.46 -6.45
N ASN A 24 -3.10 -10.87 -7.26
CA ASN A 24 -4.37 -10.30 -6.78
C ASN A 24 -5.30 -11.39 -6.25
N VAL A 25 -5.41 -12.53 -6.93
CA VAL A 25 -6.22 -13.67 -6.47
C VAL A 25 -5.69 -14.20 -5.13
N LEU A 26 -4.37 -14.35 -4.99
CA LEU A 26 -3.75 -14.76 -3.72
C LEU A 26 -4.05 -13.76 -2.61
N TRP A 27 -3.91 -12.46 -2.92
CA TRP A 27 -4.20 -11.39 -1.98
C TRP A 27 -5.66 -11.45 -1.50
N LEU A 28 -6.62 -11.63 -2.41
CA LEU A 28 -8.05 -11.73 -2.08
C LEU A 28 -8.39 -12.94 -1.23
N ILE A 29 -7.90 -14.13 -1.58
CA ILE A 29 -8.11 -15.35 -0.79
C ILE A 29 -7.57 -15.17 0.62
N CYS A 30 -6.38 -14.58 0.75
CA CYS A 30 -5.77 -14.29 2.04
C CYS A 30 -6.36 -13.07 2.76
N CYS A 31 -7.23 -12.28 2.12
CA CYS A 31 -7.97 -11.17 2.73
C CYS A 31 -9.37 -11.58 3.22
N ILE A 32 -9.82 -12.82 2.96
CA ILE A 32 -11.13 -13.31 3.44
C ILE A 32 -11.24 -13.15 4.98
N PRO A 33 -10.25 -13.57 5.78
CA PRO A 33 -10.21 -13.18 7.18
C PRO A 33 -9.78 -11.71 7.31
N VAL A 34 -10.59 -10.89 7.98
CA VAL A 34 -10.29 -9.46 8.17
C VAL A 34 -8.96 -9.24 8.87
N ILE A 35 -8.55 -10.15 9.76
CA ILE A 35 -7.28 -10.06 10.48
C ILE A 35 -6.05 -10.26 9.58
N THR A 36 -6.19 -10.97 8.45
CA THR A 36 -5.06 -11.31 7.57
C THR A 36 -4.87 -10.30 6.44
N ILE A 37 -5.74 -9.28 6.33
CA ILE A 37 -5.61 -8.19 5.35
C ILE A 37 -4.25 -7.52 5.44
N GLY A 38 -3.77 -7.25 6.67
CA GLY A 38 -2.46 -6.66 6.89
C GLY A 38 -1.32 -7.52 6.34
N ALA A 39 -1.25 -8.79 6.75
CA ALA A 39 -0.22 -9.73 6.30
C ALA A 39 -0.28 -10.00 4.79
N SER A 40 -1.49 -10.10 4.23
CA SER A 40 -1.73 -10.27 2.79
C SER A 40 -1.23 -9.06 2.01
N THR A 41 -1.50 -7.85 2.49
CA THR A 41 -1.06 -6.60 1.86
C THR A 41 0.46 -6.43 1.93
N THR A 42 1.09 -6.76 3.06
CA THR A 42 2.56 -6.80 3.16
C THR A 42 3.15 -7.80 2.15
N ALA A 43 2.60 -9.02 2.06
CA ALA A 43 3.07 -10.04 1.12
C ALA A 43 2.88 -9.62 -0.35
N LEU A 44 1.76 -8.95 -0.66
CA LEU A 44 1.50 -8.33 -1.96
C LEU A 44 2.62 -7.33 -2.30
N TYR A 45 2.94 -6.39 -1.39
CA TYR A 45 4.01 -5.42 -1.61
C TYR A 45 5.39 -6.07 -1.70
N THR A 46 5.70 -7.13 -0.92
CA THR A 46 6.98 -7.84 -1.02
C THR A 46 7.18 -8.44 -2.41
N VAL A 47 6.17 -9.12 -2.96
CA VAL A 47 6.27 -9.70 -4.30
C VAL A 47 6.24 -8.62 -5.38
N MET A 48 5.41 -7.59 -5.22
CA MET A 48 5.29 -6.49 -6.18
C MET A 48 6.60 -5.69 -6.32
N LEU A 49 7.27 -5.41 -5.21
CA LEU A 49 8.56 -4.72 -5.20
C LEU A 49 9.65 -5.53 -5.92
N ARG A 50 9.59 -6.87 -5.89
CA ARG A 50 10.49 -7.75 -6.66
C ARG A 50 10.10 -7.81 -8.14
N LEU A 51 8.80 -7.90 -8.44
CA LEU A 51 8.28 -7.93 -9.81
C LEU A 51 8.63 -6.66 -10.59
N VAL A 52 8.54 -5.49 -9.96
CA VAL A 52 8.94 -4.19 -10.55
C VAL A 52 10.46 -4.11 -10.78
N ARG A 53 11.27 -4.88 -10.05
CA ARG A 53 12.72 -5.00 -10.26
C ARG A 53 13.08 -5.98 -11.39
N ASN A 54 12.09 -6.62 -12.02
CA ASN A 54 12.28 -7.77 -12.91
C ASN A 54 13.08 -8.92 -12.25
N GLU A 55 12.95 -9.08 -10.94
CA GLU A 55 13.49 -10.28 -10.27
C GLU A 55 12.55 -11.46 -10.58
N GLU A 56 13.06 -12.45 -11.32
CA GLU A 56 12.30 -13.65 -11.66
C GLU A 56 12.13 -14.54 -10.42
N GLY A 57 10.89 -14.90 -10.10
CA GLY A 57 10.60 -15.79 -8.98
C GLY A 57 9.17 -16.31 -9.00
N TYR A 58 8.97 -17.52 -8.49
CA TYR A 58 7.65 -18.13 -8.36
C TYR A 58 6.76 -17.30 -7.42
N ILE A 59 5.77 -16.61 -7.98
CA ILE A 59 4.86 -15.69 -7.28
C ILE A 59 4.18 -16.34 -6.09
N PHE A 60 3.61 -17.54 -6.29
CA PHE A 60 2.95 -18.29 -5.23
C PHE A 60 3.89 -18.56 -4.04
N ARG A 61 5.08 -19.10 -4.31
CA ARG A 61 6.06 -19.40 -3.26
C ARG A 61 6.56 -18.13 -2.58
N GLY A 62 6.80 -17.07 -3.35
CA GLY A 62 7.21 -15.77 -2.85
C GLY A 62 6.18 -15.15 -1.91
N PHE A 63 4.91 -15.16 -2.31
CA PHE A 63 3.80 -14.63 -1.52
C PHE A 63 3.61 -15.40 -0.22
N PHE A 64 3.49 -16.73 -0.25
CA PHE A 64 3.28 -17.51 0.97
C PHE A 64 4.48 -17.45 1.92
N LYS A 65 5.71 -17.36 1.40
CA LYS A 65 6.90 -17.13 2.22
C LYS A 65 6.83 -15.77 2.93
N ALA A 66 6.54 -14.69 2.20
CA ALA A 66 6.42 -13.34 2.75
C ALA A 66 5.25 -13.23 3.74
N PHE A 67 4.12 -13.87 3.43
CA PHE A 67 2.95 -13.92 4.29
C PHE A 67 3.26 -14.56 5.62
N LYS A 68 3.91 -15.74 5.63
CA LYS A 68 4.27 -16.44 6.88
C LYS A 68 5.32 -15.68 7.69
N LEU A 69 6.33 -15.11 7.03
CA LEU A 69 7.40 -14.36 7.69
C LEU A 69 6.84 -13.12 8.41
N ASN A 70 6.01 -12.34 7.72
CA ASN A 70 5.51 -11.06 8.23
C ASN A 70 4.14 -11.18 8.90
N PHE A 71 3.60 -12.39 9.08
CA PHE A 71 2.23 -12.61 9.54
C PHE A 71 1.95 -11.92 10.88
N LYS A 72 2.77 -12.23 11.89
CA LYS A 72 2.60 -11.73 13.25
C LYS A 72 2.73 -10.21 13.31
N GLN A 73 3.81 -9.66 12.76
CA GLN A 73 4.08 -8.23 12.78
C GLN A 73 3.02 -7.44 11.99
N SER A 74 2.71 -7.84 10.76
CA SER A 74 1.75 -7.14 9.91
C SER A 74 0.34 -7.20 10.47
N THR A 75 -0.04 -8.31 11.10
CA THR A 75 -1.36 -8.45 11.74
C THR A 75 -1.47 -7.54 12.96
N ILE A 76 -0.42 -7.43 13.79
CA ILE A 76 -0.43 -6.51 14.94
C ILE A 76 -0.51 -5.06 14.46
N ILE A 77 0.30 -4.67 13.46
CA ILE A 77 0.25 -3.34 12.87
C ILE A 77 -1.15 -3.04 12.32
N TRP A 78 -1.74 -3.99 11.59
CA TRP A 78 -3.09 -3.86 11.06
C TRP A 78 -4.16 -3.67 12.13
N ILE A 79 -4.12 -4.45 13.21
CA ILE A 79 -5.06 -4.31 14.33
C ILE A 79 -4.93 -2.91 14.98
N ILE A 80 -3.70 -2.42 15.16
CA ILE A 80 -3.47 -1.06 15.69
C ILE A 80 -4.08 -0.01 14.75
N LEU A 81 -3.83 -0.11 13.44
CA LEU A 81 -4.40 0.83 12.46
C LEU A 81 -5.93 0.75 12.41
N LEU A 82 -6.49 -0.45 12.53
CA LEU A 82 -7.94 -0.68 12.56
C LEU A 82 -8.56 0.00 13.79
N LEU A 83 -7.96 -0.17 14.98
CA LEU A 83 -8.41 0.52 16.20
C LEU A 83 -8.33 2.04 16.05
N LEU A 84 -7.23 2.57 15.54
CA LEU A 84 -7.08 4.01 15.28
C LEU A 84 -8.13 4.52 14.27
N GLY A 85 -8.42 3.74 13.22
CA GLY A 85 -9.43 4.06 12.22
C GLY A 85 -10.85 4.08 12.80
N ILE A 86 -11.19 3.16 13.71
CA ILE A 86 -12.50 3.15 14.40
C ILE A 86 -12.64 4.42 15.25
N VAL A 87 -11.66 4.71 16.11
CA VAL A 87 -11.66 5.89 16.98
C VAL A 87 -11.81 7.15 16.14
N TRP A 88 -10.99 7.30 15.10
CA TRP A 88 -11.06 8.41 14.18
C TRP A 88 -12.44 8.56 13.50
N THR A 89 -13.07 7.46 13.09
CA THR A 89 -14.39 7.50 12.45
C THR A 89 -15.47 7.98 13.41
N VAL A 90 -15.41 7.56 14.67
CA VAL A 90 -16.34 8.01 15.73
C VAL A 90 -16.11 9.49 16.00
N ASP A 91 -14.88 9.91 16.22
CA ASP A 91 -14.53 11.30 16.50
C ASP A 91 -14.95 12.24 15.36
N PHE A 92 -14.69 11.84 14.11
CA PHE A 92 -15.09 12.60 12.92
C PHE A 92 -16.61 12.72 12.80
N ARG A 93 -17.36 11.64 13.09
CA ARG A 93 -18.83 11.64 13.11
C ARG A 93 -19.36 12.59 14.19
N VAL A 94 -18.81 12.53 15.40
CA VAL A 94 -19.21 13.39 16.52
C VAL A 94 -18.92 14.86 16.20
N ALA A 95 -17.74 15.15 15.66
CA ALA A 95 -17.38 16.52 15.26
C ALA A 95 -18.36 17.12 14.25
N GLY A 96 -18.84 16.32 13.29
CA GLY A 96 -19.84 16.74 12.31
C GLY A 96 -21.25 16.95 12.87
N MET A 97 -21.55 16.45 14.07
CA MET A 97 -22.84 16.64 14.73
C MET A 97 -22.89 17.93 15.57
N ILE A 98 -21.75 18.57 15.84
CA ILE A 98 -21.69 19.81 16.61
C ILE A 98 -22.08 20.98 15.69
N PRO A 99 -23.17 21.71 15.99
CA PRO A 99 -23.57 22.84 15.18
C PRO A 99 -22.65 24.06 15.39
N GLY A 100 -22.53 24.87 14.33
CA GLY A 100 -21.79 26.13 14.35
C GLY A 100 -20.31 26.02 14.01
N THR A 101 -19.58 27.13 14.16
CA THR A 101 -18.17 27.26 13.73
C THR A 101 -17.24 26.28 14.46
N ALA A 102 -17.54 25.95 15.72
CA ALA A 102 -16.77 24.97 16.49
C ALA A 102 -16.78 23.57 15.84
N GLY A 103 -17.92 23.13 15.32
CA GLY A 103 -18.02 21.85 14.59
C GLY A 103 -17.21 21.86 13.30
N ILE A 104 -17.28 22.95 12.52
CA ILE A 104 -16.51 23.09 11.27
C ILE A 104 -15.00 23.00 11.54
N VAL A 105 -14.51 23.73 12.54
CA VAL A 105 -13.08 23.71 12.92
C VAL A 105 -12.66 22.32 13.37
N LEU A 106 -13.47 21.66 14.21
CA LEU A 106 -13.17 20.33 14.72
C LEU A 106 -13.18 19.28 13.60
N SER A 107 -14.16 19.33 12.70
CA SER A 107 -14.21 18.47 11.51
C SER A 107 -13.00 18.68 10.59
N ALA A 108 -12.52 19.91 10.43
CA ALA A 108 -11.31 20.20 9.65
C ALA A 108 -10.05 19.59 10.29
N ILE A 109 -9.92 19.68 11.62
CA ILE A 109 -8.82 19.05 12.37
C ILE A 109 -8.87 17.53 12.20
N PHE A 110 -10.03 16.90 12.41
CA PHE A 110 -10.16 15.46 12.23
C PHE A 110 -9.98 15.02 10.77
N MET A 111 -10.36 15.85 9.80
CA MET A 111 -10.07 15.57 8.39
C MET A 111 -8.55 15.55 8.13
N ALA A 112 -7.79 16.51 8.69
CA ALA A 112 -6.33 16.52 8.59
C ALA A 112 -5.70 15.28 9.28
N LEU A 113 -6.19 14.90 10.46
CA LEU A 113 -5.76 13.67 11.15
C LEU A 113 -6.08 12.41 10.33
N GLY A 114 -7.22 12.37 9.67
CA GLY A 114 -7.62 11.27 8.80
C GLY A 114 -6.72 11.12 7.59
N PHE A 115 -6.37 12.25 6.95
CA PHE A 115 -5.38 12.27 5.88
C PHE A 115 -4.02 11.74 6.37
N MET A 116 -3.58 12.15 7.56
CA MET A 116 -2.32 11.69 8.13
C MET A 116 -2.35 10.18 8.45
N LEU A 117 -3.46 9.67 8.98
CA LEU A 117 -3.66 8.23 9.24
C LEU A 117 -3.61 7.41 7.93
N LEU A 118 -4.26 7.91 6.88
CA LEU A 118 -4.22 7.30 5.55
C LEU A 118 -2.80 7.32 4.97
N ALA A 119 -2.10 8.45 5.07
CA ALA A 119 -0.72 8.59 4.64
C ALA A 119 0.21 7.58 5.33
N VAL A 120 0.10 7.43 6.66
CA VAL A 120 0.89 6.43 7.42
C VAL A 120 0.57 5.02 6.93
N THR A 121 -0.71 4.70 6.74
CA THR A 121 -1.15 3.38 6.26
C THR A 121 -0.58 3.01 4.89
N VAL A 122 -0.45 3.99 3.99
CA VAL A 122 0.15 3.78 2.66
C VAL A 122 1.62 3.37 2.74
N TYR A 123 2.39 3.91 3.70
CA TYR A 123 3.82 3.60 3.84
C TYR A 123 4.13 2.42 4.75
N ILE A 124 3.26 2.11 5.71
CA ILE A 124 3.56 1.13 6.75
C ILE A 124 3.68 -0.30 6.19
N PHE A 125 2.79 -0.72 5.29
CA PHE A 125 2.85 -2.05 4.69
C PHE A 125 4.05 -2.24 3.75
N PRO A 126 4.37 -1.29 2.85
CA PRO A 126 5.60 -1.36 2.08
C PRO A 126 6.88 -1.34 2.93
N LEU A 127 6.90 -0.58 4.04
CA LEU A 127 8.03 -0.57 4.96
C LEU A 127 8.21 -1.93 5.63
N THR A 128 7.14 -2.53 6.16
CA THR A 128 7.19 -3.89 6.72
C THR A 128 7.56 -4.94 5.66
N ALA A 129 7.19 -4.72 4.40
CA ALA A 129 7.52 -5.62 3.30
C ALA A 129 9.01 -5.59 2.91
N ARG A 130 9.71 -4.48 3.20
CA ARG A 130 11.09 -4.23 2.78
C ARG A 130 12.10 -4.28 3.92
N TYR A 131 11.72 -3.89 5.13
CA TYR A 131 12.62 -3.74 6.27
C TYR A 131 12.15 -4.57 7.47
N GLU A 132 13.08 -5.25 8.13
CA GLU A 132 12.84 -5.97 9.39
C GLU A 132 12.95 -5.02 10.60
N ASN A 133 12.07 -4.01 10.63
CA ASN A 133 12.02 -3.03 11.71
C ASN A 133 11.10 -3.49 12.85
N GLY A 134 11.33 -3.00 14.07
CA GLY A 134 10.36 -3.14 15.16
C GLY A 134 9.03 -2.42 14.83
N ILE A 135 7.94 -2.80 15.50
CA ILE A 135 6.61 -2.20 15.28
C ILE A 135 6.66 -0.68 15.50
N LYS A 136 7.28 -0.23 16.60
CA LYS A 136 7.41 1.20 16.93
C LYS A 136 8.21 1.97 15.88
N ASP A 137 9.31 1.40 15.41
CA ASP A 137 10.18 2.06 14.43
C ASP A 137 9.53 2.08 13.04
N THR A 138 8.74 1.05 12.70
CA THR A 138 7.93 1.05 11.47
C THR A 138 6.94 2.22 11.48
N PHE A 139 6.24 2.46 12.59
CA PHE A 139 5.32 3.61 12.72
C PHE A 139 6.05 4.95 12.64
N LYS A 140 7.18 5.10 13.34
CA LYS A 140 8.01 6.32 13.28
C LYS A 140 8.49 6.59 11.86
N ASN A 141 9.04 5.59 11.20
CA ASN A 141 9.57 5.70 9.84
C ASN A 141 8.45 6.00 8.84
N ALA A 142 7.27 5.40 8.99
CA ALA A 142 6.10 5.69 8.17
C ALA A 142 5.64 7.14 8.34
N LEU A 143 5.63 7.66 9.57
CA LEU A 143 5.24 9.03 9.87
C LEU A 143 6.25 10.05 9.33
N ILE A 144 7.55 9.79 9.51
CA ILE A 144 8.62 10.61 8.95
C ILE A 144 8.50 10.66 7.43
N LEU A 145 8.27 9.52 6.76
CA LEU A 145 8.09 9.45 5.31
C LEU A 145 6.85 10.18 4.83
N ALA A 146 5.72 10.01 5.52
CA ALA A 146 4.46 10.66 5.19
C ALA A 146 4.61 12.19 5.12
N VAL A 147 5.36 12.76 6.07
CA VAL A 147 5.61 14.21 6.16
C VAL A 147 6.74 14.65 5.23
N ALA A 148 7.87 13.95 5.23
CA ALA A 148 9.05 14.32 4.44
C ALA A 148 8.82 14.23 2.93
N LYS A 149 7.91 13.35 2.48
CA LYS A 149 7.58 13.12 1.07
C LYS A 149 6.12 13.39 0.76
N LEU A 150 5.57 14.44 1.37
CA LEU A 150 4.21 14.92 1.21
C LEU A 150 3.67 14.93 -0.25
N PRO A 151 4.43 15.37 -1.28
CA PRO A 151 3.95 15.31 -2.66
C PRO A 151 3.70 13.88 -3.15
N TYR A 152 4.60 12.95 -2.83
CA TYR A 152 4.45 11.54 -3.19
C TYR A 152 3.34 10.88 -2.38
N THR A 153 3.25 11.20 -1.09
CA THR A 153 2.15 10.79 -0.21
C THR A 153 0.80 11.18 -0.79
N PHE A 154 0.68 12.44 -1.23
CA PHE A 154 -0.55 12.98 -1.81
C PHE A 154 -0.91 12.24 -3.11
N VAL A 155 0.05 11.99 -3.98
CA VAL A 155 -0.18 11.22 -5.22
C VAL A 155 -0.65 9.79 -4.91
N MET A 156 0.01 9.08 -4.00
CA MET A 156 -0.40 7.72 -3.61
C MET A 156 -1.80 7.70 -2.99
N ALA A 157 -2.09 8.65 -2.09
CA ALA A 157 -3.42 8.81 -1.50
C ALA A 157 -4.48 9.12 -2.57
N ALA A 158 -4.18 10.03 -3.49
CA ALA A 158 -5.06 10.40 -4.59
C ALA A 158 -5.36 9.22 -5.51
N VAL A 159 -4.37 8.38 -5.83
CA VAL A 159 -4.59 7.16 -6.64
C VAL A 159 -5.62 6.25 -5.98
N ILE A 160 -5.52 6.01 -4.67
CA ILE A 160 -6.51 5.21 -3.94
C ILE A 160 -7.89 5.87 -3.96
N VAL A 161 -7.96 7.15 -3.58
CA VAL A 161 -9.23 7.88 -3.44
C VAL A 161 -9.95 7.99 -4.79
N VAL A 162 -9.23 8.36 -5.85
CA VAL A 162 -9.79 8.46 -7.20
C VAL A 162 -10.24 7.10 -7.70
N ALA A 163 -9.48 6.02 -7.47
CA ALA A 163 -9.88 4.68 -7.86
C ALA A 163 -11.19 4.24 -7.18
N VAL A 164 -11.33 4.53 -5.89
CA VAL A 164 -12.56 4.21 -5.12
C VAL A 164 -13.74 5.06 -5.59
N ILE A 165 -13.56 6.39 -5.70
CA ILE A 165 -14.64 7.30 -6.13
C ILE A 165 -15.10 6.97 -7.56
N ALA A 166 -14.17 6.74 -8.49
CA ALA A 166 -14.50 6.37 -9.86
C ALA A 166 -15.26 5.03 -9.94
N SER A 167 -14.93 4.08 -9.06
CA SER A 167 -15.63 2.79 -8.98
C SER A 167 -17.07 2.95 -8.48
N LEU A 168 -17.32 3.90 -7.57
CA LEU A 168 -18.62 4.13 -6.92
C LEU A 168 -19.48 5.21 -7.58
N TRP A 169 -19.00 5.86 -8.64
CA TRP A 169 -19.66 7.01 -9.27
C TRP A 169 -21.05 6.68 -9.86
N SER A 170 -21.21 5.47 -10.41
CA SER A 170 -22.46 5.01 -11.04
C SER A 170 -22.66 3.52 -10.78
N THR A 171 -23.92 3.07 -10.81
CA THR A 171 -24.26 1.64 -10.81
C THR A 171 -23.60 0.91 -11.98
N VAL A 172 -23.49 1.56 -13.15
CA VAL A 172 -22.82 0.97 -14.32
C VAL A 172 -21.32 0.81 -14.07
N THR A 173 -20.66 1.85 -13.53
CA THR A 173 -19.23 1.77 -13.21
C THR A 173 -18.96 0.73 -12.13
N LEU A 174 -19.86 0.58 -11.16
CA LEU A 174 -19.76 -0.43 -10.11
C LEU A 174 -19.78 -1.85 -10.68
N MET A 175 -20.66 -2.14 -11.64
CA MET A 175 -20.77 -3.45 -12.28
C MET A 175 -19.49 -3.86 -13.02
N PHE A 176 -18.80 -2.90 -13.65
CA PHE A 176 -17.51 -3.16 -14.30
C PHE A 176 -16.33 -3.08 -13.33
N ALA A 177 -16.41 -2.26 -12.29
CA ALA A 177 -15.36 -2.08 -11.30
C ALA A 177 -15.20 -3.31 -10.41
N LEU A 178 -16.29 -3.97 -10.01
CA LEU A 178 -16.25 -5.18 -9.18
C LEU A 178 -15.35 -6.30 -9.76
N PRO A 179 -15.56 -6.79 -11.00
CA PRO A 179 -14.69 -7.78 -11.60
C PRO A 179 -13.27 -7.26 -11.81
N LEU A 180 -13.10 -5.97 -12.10
CA LEU A 180 -11.77 -5.37 -12.24
C LEU A 180 -10.99 -5.35 -10.92
N TRP A 181 -11.65 -5.02 -9.81
CA TRP A 181 -11.08 -5.09 -8.46
C TRP A 181 -10.74 -6.53 -8.06
N LEU A 182 -11.61 -7.48 -8.42
CA LEU A 182 -11.39 -8.91 -8.17
C LEU A 182 -10.23 -9.49 -8.98
N LEU A 183 -10.02 -9.02 -10.22
CA LEU A 183 -8.99 -9.58 -11.08
C LEU A 183 -7.63 -8.90 -10.89
N ILE A 184 -7.58 -7.57 -10.83
CA ILE A 184 -6.31 -6.83 -10.85
C ILE A 184 -6.24 -5.60 -9.93
N GLY A 185 -7.34 -5.16 -9.31
CA GLY A 185 -7.39 -3.83 -8.67
C GLY A 185 -6.35 -3.62 -7.57
N GLY A 186 -6.25 -4.54 -6.60
CA GLY A 186 -5.29 -4.43 -5.50
C GLY A 186 -3.84 -4.50 -5.99
N ALA A 187 -3.56 -5.45 -6.89
CA ALA A 187 -2.25 -5.59 -7.51
C ALA A 187 -1.86 -4.37 -8.35
N LEU A 188 -2.79 -3.76 -9.10
CA LEU A 188 -2.52 -2.59 -9.92
C LEU A 188 -2.14 -1.37 -9.06
N ILE A 189 -2.86 -1.14 -7.96
CA ILE A 189 -2.54 -0.06 -7.01
C ILE A 189 -1.16 -0.30 -6.40
N ALA A 190 -0.90 -1.53 -5.93
CA ALA A 190 0.40 -1.90 -5.39
C ALA A 190 1.52 -1.70 -6.41
N TRP A 191 1.29 -2.02 -7.68
CA TRP A 191 2.24 -1.83 -8.77
C TRP A 191 2.57 -0.34 -8.98
N ILE A 192 1.55 0.52 -9.10
CA ILE A 192 1.73 1.98 -9.20
C ILE A 192 2.50 2.52 -7.99
N HIS A 193 2.09 2.11 -6.79
CA HIS A 193 2.76 2.49 -5.55
C HIS A 193 4.21 2.04 -5.51
N SER A 194 4.52 0.81 -5.92
CA SER A 194 5.88 0.28 -5.94
C SER A 194 6.84 1.11 -6.81
N TYR A 195 6.38 1.70 -7.92
CA TYR A 195 7.22 2.62 -8.70
C TYR A 195 7.55 3.91 -7.95
N LEU A 196 6.55 4.52 -7.30
CA LEU A 196 6.74 5.74 -6.52
C LEU A 196 7.58 5.47 -5.26
N LEU A 197 7.31 4.36 -4.58
CA LEU A 197 8.06 3.89 -3.40
C LEU A 197 9.53 3.64 -3.73
N ARG A 198 9.86 3.19 -4.94
CA ARG A 198 11.26 3.01 -5.34
C ARG A 198 12.04 4.32 -5.27
N ARG A 199 11.45 5.44 -5.69
CA ARG A 199 12.07 6.77 -5.58
C ARG A 199 12.18 7.24 -4.12
N VAL A 200 11.18 6.91 -3.31
CA VAL A 200 11.11 7.29 -1.90
C VAL A 200 12.16 6.53 -1.06
N PHE A 201 12.33 5.23 -1.31
CA PHE A 201 13.19 4.36 -0.52
C PHE A 201 14.69 4.48 -0.82
N VAL A 202 15.09 4.98 -2.00
CA VAL A 202 16.52 5.24 -2.31
C VAL A 202 17.16 6.22 -1.30
N ILE A 203 16.36 7.08 -0.68
CA ILE A 203 16.83 8.04 0.33
C ILE A 203 17.19 7.33 1.64
N PHE A 204 16.48 6.27 2.01
CA PHE A 204 16.80 5.48 3.20
C PHE A 204 18.09 4.68 3.01
N GLU A 205 18.30 4.11 1.81
CA GLU A 205 19.55 3.41 1.48
C GLU A 205 20.76 4.35 1.58
N GLY A 206 20.60 5.63 1.16
CA GLY A 206 21.64 6.65 1.31
C GLY A 206 21.89 7.12 2.75
N SER A 207 20.85 7.17 3.59
CA SER A 207 21.01 7.55 5.00
C SER A 207 21.54 6.42 5.89
N GLU A 208 21.19 5.17 5.59
CA GLU A 208 21.63 3.99 6.34
C GLU A 208 23.11 3.67 6.03
N SER A 209 23.52 3.80 4.76
CA SER A 209 24.94 3.72 4.38
C SER A 209 25.78 4.85 4.98
N ALA A 210 25.28 6.09 5.01
CA ALA A 210 25.97 7.21 5.67
C ALA A 210 26.10 7.02 7.19
N ALA A 211 25.07 6.49 7.86
CA ALA A 211 25.11 6.23 9.31
C ALA A 211 26.03 5.05 9.68
N GLU A 212 26.13 4.03 8.82
CA GLU A 212 27.10 2.94 9.00
C GLU A 212 28.55 3.38 8.76
N GLU A 213 28.79 4.33 7.86
CA GLU A 213 30.10 4.94 7.66
C GLU A 213 30.50 5.82 8.85
N GLU A 214 29.55 6.59 9.41
CA GLU A 214 29.79 7.46 10.57
C GLU A 214 29.99 6.68 11.87
N ASN A 215 29.36 5.52 12.04
CA ASN A 215 29.55 4.65 13.21
C ASN A 215 30.80 3.74 13.10
N LYS A 216 31.52 3.79 11.96
CA LYS A 216 32.80 3.10 11.73
C LYS A 216 34.01 4.06 11.71
N GLY A 217 33.79 5.37 11.84
CA GLY A 217 34.83 6.40 11.96
C GLY A 217 35.07 6.80 13.41
#